data_AF-A0A838NSC6-F1
#
_entry.id   AF-A0A838NSC6-F1
#
_cell.length_a   1.000
_cell.length_b   1.000
_cell.length_c   1.000
_cell.angle_alpha   90.00
_cell.angle_beta   90.00
_cell.angle_gamma   90.00
#
_symmetry.space_group_name_H-M   'P 1'
#
loop_
_entity.id
_entity.type
_entity.pdbx_description
1 polymer ?
#
loop_
_entity_poly.entity_id
_entity_poly.type
_entity_poly.pdbx_seq_one_letter_code
_entity_poly.pdbx_strand_id
1 'polypeptide(L)'
;LVSMRSGLQSTSFDNYGSWVTSSNWVRNALSRPMVEEPGGRMVYSTASTHLLSAIVTRATGMSTYRFAERSLAQPLGIALRPWQKDPQGVYFGGNDMYLTPRDMLKLGALYLNRGAVDGKRIVPREWVDSSFVPRTVSPFNGNRYGYGWWMRTASGHDIHYAWGYGGQFIFIVPDLDLVVVMTSDAEASRDGSHTRELHRILEEDILPAIPVRRHPHFP
;
A
#
# COMPACT_ATOMS: atom_id res chain seq x y z
N LEU A 1 -1.50 10.89 -7.88
CA LEU A 1 -2.34 10.18 -6.89
C LEU A 1 -1.57 9.04 -6.22
N VAL A 2 -1.23 7.97 -6.93
CA VAL A 2 -0.57 6.75 -6.38
C VAL A 2 0.80 7.01 -5.71
N SER A 3 1.52 8.05 -6.13
CA SER A 3 2.81 8.46 -5.55
C SER A 3 2.69 9.46 -4.40
N MET A 4 1.47 9.79 -3.94
CA MET A 4 1.22 10.80 -2.90
C MET A 4 1.74 12.21 -3.24
N ARG A 5 1.84 12.55 -4.53
CA ARG A 5 2.30 13.86 -5.03
C ARG A 5 1.20 14.58 -5.84
N SER A 6 -0.03 14.58 -5.36
CA SER A 6 -1.14 15.29 -6.03
C SER A 6 -1.09 16.81 -5.84
N GLY A 7 -0.46 17.28 -4.76
CA GLY A 7 -0.42 18.69 -4.37
C GLY A 7 -1.58 19.14 -3.48
N LEU A 8 -2.67 18.36 -3.45
CA LEU A 8 -3.85 18.63 -2.62
C LEU A 8 -3.53 18.50 -1.12
N GLN A 9 -4.10 19.37 -0.30
CA GLN A 9 -4.06 19.26 1.15
C GLN A 9 -4.50 17.86 1.60
N SER A 10 -3.73 17.29 2.53
CA SER A 10 -3.99 15.96 3.07
C SER A 10 -5.39 15.86 3.68
N THR A 11 -6.09 14.76 3.40
CA THR A 11 -7.30 14.34 4.12
C THR A 11 -7.01 13.21 5.11
N SER A 12 -5.74 13.02 5.47
CA SER A 12 -5.31 12.13 6.54
C SER A 12 -5.08 12.95 7.82
N PHE A 13 -4.73 12.27 8.91
CA PHE A 13 -4.43 12.89 10.21
C PHE A 13 -5.61 13.76 10.68
N ASP A 14 -5.36 15.01 11.06
CA ASP A 14 -6.37 15.93 11.62
C ASP A 14 -7.52 16.20 10.65
N ASN A 15 -7.28 16.12 9.33
CA ASN A 15 -8.30 16.37 8.32
C ASN A 15 -9.19 15.14 8.05
N TYR A 16 -8.81 13.96 8.54
CA TYR A 16 -9.50 12.70 8.23
C TYR A 16 -10.97 12.73 8.65
N GLY A 17 -11.25 13.09 9.91
CA GLY A 17 -12.61 13.13 10.45
C GLY A 17 -13.53 14.06 9.65
N SER A 18 -13.06 15.26 9.33
CA SER A 18 -13.82 16.24 8.53
C SER A 18 -14.13 15.74 7.11
N TRP A 19 -13.23 14.94 6.54
CA TRP A 19 -13.40 14.40 5.19
C TRP A 19 -14.39 13.24 5.17
N VAL A 20 -14.22 12.23 6.03
CA VAL A 20 -15.09 11.05 6.03
C VAL A 20 -16.52 11.33 6.52
N THR A 21 -16.73 12.43 7.24
CA THR A 21 -18.07 12.89 7.64
C THR A 21 -18.72 13.83 6.62
N SER A 22 -18.02 14.20 5.55
CA SER A 22 -18.59 15.05 4.50
C SER A 22 -19.65 14.31 3.68
N SER A 23 -20.61 15.05 3.13
CA SER A 23 -21.69 14.49 2.30
C SER A 23 -21.19 13.95 0.95
N ASN A 24 -20.00 14.36 0.50
CA ASN A 24 -19.42 13.87 -0.75
C ASN A 24 -17.90 13.81 -0.69
N TRP A 25 -17.34 12.61 -0.57
CA TRP A 25 -15.92 12.39 -0.31
C TRP A 25 -15.06 12.75 -1.51
N VAL A 26 -15.51 12.44 -2.73
CA VAL A 26 -14.81 12.77 -3.99
C VAL A 26 -14.75 14.27 -4.20
N ARG A 27 -15.89 14.97 -4.10
CA ARG A 27 -15.96 16.43 -4.23
C ARG A 27 -15.13 17.11 -3.15
N ASN A 28 -15.25 16.67 -1.91
CA ASN A 28 -14.47 17.23 -0.81
C ASN A 28 -12.97 17.10 -1.07
N ALA A 29 -12.50 15.91 -1.48
CA ALA A 29 -11.11 15.66 -1.83
C ALA A 29 -10.61 16.57 -2.97
N LEU A 30 -11.38 16.70 -4.05
CA LEU A 30 -11.02 17.55 -5.19
C LEU A 30 -11.10 19.05 -4.89
N SER A 31 -11.86 19.45 -3.88
CA SER A 31 -11.98 20.85 -3.44
C SER A 31 -10.90 21.29 -2.45
N ARG A 32 -10.03 20.37 -2.02
CA ARG A 32 -8.95 20.72 -1.09
C ARG A 32 -7.99 21.72 -1.73
N PRO A 33 -7.47 22.70 -0.96
CA PRO A 33 -6.51 23.65 -1.50
C PRO A 33 -5.23 22.93 -1.93
N MET A 34 -4.56 23.48 -2.93
CA MET A 34 -3.21 23.05 -3.30
C MET A 34 -2.23 23.61 -2.27
N VAL A 35 -1.53 22.72 -1.57
CA VAL A 35 -0.46 23.07 -0.61
C VAL A 35 0.93 22.73 -1.16
N GLU A 36 0.94 22.08 -2.32
CA GLU A 36 2.12 21.72 -3.09
C GLU A 36 1.78 21.73 -4.57
N GLU A 37 2.79 21.86 -5.43
CA GLU A 37 2.61 21.68 -6.87
C GLU A 37 2.31 20.21 -7.21
N PRO A 38 1.53 19.92 -8.27
CA PRO A 38 1.38 18.57 -8.78
C PRO A 38 2.75 17.96 -9.14
N GLY A 39 3.06 16.79 -8.60
CA GLY A 39 4.40 16.22 -8.74
C GLY A 39 5.45 16.93 -7.89
N GLY A 40 5.09 17.80 -6.94
CA GLY A 40 5.98 18.38 -5.94
C GLY A 40 6.38 17.39 -4.85
N ARG A 41 6.49 17.86 -3.61
CA ARG A 41 6.79 16.99 -2.46
C ARG A 41 5.63 16.04 -2.13
N MET A 42 5.93 15.02 -1.33
CA MET A 42 4.92 14.09 -0.82
C MET A 42 3.95 14.79 0.13
N VAL A 43 2.67 14.64 -0.14
CA VAL A 43 1.56 14.94 0.76
C VAL A 43 0.72 13.67 0.90
N TYR A 44 1.00 12.88 1.94
CA TYR A 44 0.26 11.64 2.20
C TYR A 44 -1.22 11.96 2.44
N SER A 45 -2.11 11.33 1.68
CA SER A 45 -3.55 11.62 1.75
C SER A 45 -4.37 10.38 1.41
N THR A 46 -5.21 9.96 2.35
CA THR A 46 -6.14 8.84 2.18
C THR A 46 -7.14 9.10 1.05
N ALA A 47 -7.54 10.36 0.83
CA ALA A 47 -8.42 10.70 -0.28
C ALA A 47 -7.76 10.47 -1.64
N SER A 48 -6.44 10.54 -1.76
CA SER A 48 -5.77 10.31 -3.05
C SER A 48 -6.03 8.91 -3.58
N THR A 49 -6.07 7.89 -2.71
CA THR A 49 -6.40 6.52 -3.10
C THR A 49 -7.90 6.28 -3.17
N HIS A 50 -8.71 7.00 -2.39
CA HIS A 50 -10.17 7.03 -2.60
C HIS A 50 -10.56 7.57 -3.98
N LEU A 51 -9.89 8.63 -4.47
CA LEU A 51 -10.08 9.13 -5.84
C LEU A 51 -9.75 8.06 -6.89
N LEU A 52 -8.73 7.22 -6.66
CA LEU A 52 -8.45 6.09 -7.55
C LEU A 52 -9.58 5.06 -7.56
N SER A 53 -10.19 4.78 -6.41
CA SER A 53 -11.39 3.92 -6.34
C SER A 53 -12.54 4.48 -7.17
N ALA A 54 -12.80 5.78 -7.07
CA ALA A 54 -13.79 6.47 -7.90
C ALA A 54 -13.44 6.40 -9.40
N ILE A 55 -12.17 6.58 -9.77
CA ILE A 55 -11.68 6.47 -11.15
C ILE A 55 -11.90 5.05 -11.69
N VAL A 56 -11.49 4.01 -10.96
CA VAL A 56 -11.71 2.61 -11.34
C VAL A 56 -13.20 2.35 -11.52
N THR A 57 -14.02 2.82 -10.59
CA THR A 57 -15.47 2.64 -10.66
C THR A 57 -16.06 3.27 -11.93
N ARG A 58 -15.67 4.51 -12.23
CA ARG A 58 -16.15 5.23 -13.42
C ARG A 58 -15.63 4.62 -14.72
N ALA A 59 -14.34 4.26 -14.78
CA ALA A 59 -13.69 3.77 -15.98
C ALA A 59 -14.15 2.36 -16.38
N THR A 60 -14.52 1.54 -15.40
CA THR A 60 -14.88 0.12 -15.63
C THR A 60 -16.39 -0.12 -15.61
N GLY A 61 -17.18 0.79 -15.03
CA GLY A 61 -18.59 0.57 -14.73
C GLY A 61 -18.85 -0.46 -13.63
N MET A 62 -17.80 -1.01 -13.01
CA MET A 62 -17.88 -1.96 -11.89
C MET A 62 -17.60 -1.23 -10.59
N SER A 63 -18.18 -1.68 -9.47
CA SER A 63 -17.70 -1.21 -8.17
C SER A 63 -16.24 -1.65 -7.95
N THR A 64 -15.44 -0.86 -7.24
CA THR A 64 -14.04 -1.23 -6.92
C THR A 64 -13.94 -2.59 -6.24
N TYR A 65 -14.91 -2.96 -5.39
CA TYR A 65 -15.01 -4.30 -4.82
C TYR A 65 -15.09 -5.39 -5.89
N ARG A 66 -16.01 -5.27 -6.85
CA ARG A 66 -16.17 -6.26 -7.93
C ARG A 66 -14.97 -6.29 -8.86
N PHE A 67 -14.39 -5.13 -9.15
CA PHE A 67 -13.17 -5.05 -9.96
C PHE A 67 -11.99 -5.75 -9.29
N ALA A 68 -11.77 -5.49 -7.99
CA ALA A 68 -10.71 -6.10 -7.20
C ALA A 68 -10.94 -7.62 -7.01
N GLU A 69 -12.18 -8.03 -6.75
CA GLU A 69 -12.57 -9.44 -6.64
C GLU A 69 -12.21 -10.21 -7.92
N ARG A 70 -12.65 -9.71 -9.08
CA ARG A 70 -12.44 -10.37 -10.37
C ARG A 70 -10.99 -10.32 -10.86
N SER A 71 -10.34 -9.17 -10.73
CA SER A 71 -9.06 -8.90 -11.41
C SER A 71 -7.84 -9.25 -10.56
N LEU A 72 -8.02 -9.34 -9.23
CA LEU A 72 -6.92 -9.55 -8.30
C LEU A 72 -7.21 -10.69 -7.33
N ALA A 73 -8.34 -10.66 -6.60
CA ALA A 73 -8.56 -11.58 -5.49
C ALA A 73 -8.81 -13.01 -5.96
N GLN A 74 -9.73 -13.22 -6.92
CA GLN A 74 -10.01 -14.54 -7.48
C GLN A 74 -8.77 -15.19 -8.11
N PRO A 75 -7.99 -14.50 -8.98
CA PRO A 75 -6.76 -15.09 -9.51
C PRO A 75 -5.70 -15.43 -8.46
N LEU A 76 -5.69 -14.74 -7.32
CA LEU A 76 -4.77 -15.02 -6.21
C LEU A 76 -5.35 -16.00 -5.17
N GLY A 77 -6.62 -16.40 -5.31
CA GLY A 77 -7.32 -17.17 -4.29
C GLY A 77 -7.46 -16.42 -2.96
N ILE A 78 -7.61 -15.09 -2.99
CA ILE A 78 -7.88 -14.24 -1.83
C ILE A 78 -9.39 -14.09 -1.64
N ALA A 79 -9.86 -14.19 -0.40
CA ALA A 79 -11.24 -13.94 -0.05
C ALA A 79 -11.44 -12.45 0.33
N LEU A 80 -12.11 -11.68 -0.54
CA LEU A 80 -12.50 -10.30 -0.22
C LEU A 80 -13.92 -10.22 0.33
N ARG A 81 -14.06 -9.55 1.47
CA ARG A 81 -15.37 -9.13 2.00
C ARG A 81 -15.69 -7.72 1.51
N PRO A 82 -16.95 -7.40 1.18
CA PRO A 82 -17.34 -6.00 0.97
C PRO A 82 -16.94 -5.14 2.17
N TRP A 83 -16.41 -3.95 1.90
CA TRP A 83 -16.03 -2.98 2.93
C TRP A 83 -16.80 -1.68 2.78
N GLN A 84 -16.47 -0.69 3.62
CA GLN A 84 -17.15 0.59 3.69
C GLN A 84 -17.21 1.30 2.33
N LYS A 85 -18.32 2.02 2.11
CA LYS A 85 -18.53 2.91 0.96
C LYS A 85 -18.62 4.35 1.45
N ASP A 86 -18.33 5.27 0.56
CA ASP A 86 -18.69 6.67 0.73
C ASP A 86 -20.22 6.88 0.55
N PRO A 87 -20.75 8.08 0.82
CA PRO A 87 -22.17 8.37 0.62
C PRO A 87 -22.63 8.31 -0.85
N GLN A 88 -21.71 8.22 -1.82
CA GLN A 88 -22.01 8.06 -3.24
C GLN A 88 -22.03 6.58 -3.67
N GLY A 89 -21.72 5.66 -2.77
CA GLY A 89 -21.66 4.23 -3.04
C GLY A 89 -20.31 3.74 -3.61
N VAL A 90 -19.29 4.60 -3.67
CA VAL A 90 -17.92 4.24 -4.04
C VAL A 90 -17.26 3.53 -2.86
N TYR A 91 -16.77 2.32 -3.08
CA TYR A 91 -16.02 1.59 -2.04
C TYR A 91 -14.79 2.39 -1.60
N PHE A 92 -14.51 2.41 -0.31
CA PHE A 92 -13.43 3.19 0.27
C PHE A 92 -12.07 2.71 -0.29
N GLY A 93 -11.38 3.56 -1.07
CA GLY A 93 -10.05 3.23 -1.63
C GLY A 93 -8.86 3.41 -0.69
N GLY A 94 -9.07 3.76 0.58
CA GLY A 94 -8.02 4.21 1.49
C GLY A 94 -7.67 3.27 2.66
N ASN A 95 -8.62 2.46 3.10
CA ASN A 95 -8.53 1.57 4.26
C ASN A 95 -9.75 0.63 4.30
N ASP A 96 -9.98 -0.02 5.44
CA ASP A 96 -11.15 -0.86 5.79
C ASP A 96 -11.32 -2.14 4.98
N MET A 97 -10.31 -2.52 4.18
CA MET A 97 -10.23 -3.87 3.64
C MET A 97 -9.80 -4.86 4.73
N TYR A 98 -10.50 -5.99 4.79
CA TYR A 98 -10.15 -7.09 5.68
C TYR A 98 -9.42 -8.18 4.91
N LEU A 99 -8.19 -8.47 5.32
CA LEU A 99 -7.37 -9.54 4.77
C LEU A 99 -6.81 -10.39 5.91
N THR A 100 -6.72 -11.71 5.70
CA THR A 100 -5.96 -12.56 6.61
C THR A 100 -4.45 -12.36 6.36
N PRO A 101 -3.57 -12.66 7.33
CA PRO A 101 -2.12 -12.65 7.08
C PRO A 101 -1.70 -13.52 5.90
N ARG A 102 -2.40 -14.63 5.65
CA ARG A 102 -2.17 -15.51 4.49
C ARG A 102 -2.54 -14.82 3.17
N ASP A 103 -3.59 -14.00 3.15
CA ASP A 103 -3.97 -13.25 1.96
C ASP A 103 -3.04 -12.07 1.70
N MET A 104 -2.57 -11.40 2.76
CA MET A 104 -1.49 -10.42 2.68
C MET A 104 -0.21 -11.03 2.11
N LEU A 105 0.13 -12.26 2.52
CA LEU A 105 1.32 -12.98 2.03
C LEU A 105 1.22 -13.23 0.52
N LYS A 106 0.04 -13.60 0.00
CA LYS A 106 -0.19 -13.76 -1.44
C LYS A 106 0.02 -12.47 -2.21
N LEU A 107 -0.39 -11.32 -1.67
CA LEU A 107 -0.13 -10.01 -2.29
C LEU A 107 1.37 -9.68 -2.31
N GLY A 108 2.09 -9.95 -1.21
CA GLY A 108 3.54 -9.79 -1.18
C GLY A 108 4.25 -10.71 -2.16
N ALA A 109 3.85 -11.99 -2.21
CA ALA A 109 4.40 -12.98 -3.13
C ALA A 109 4.13 -12.65 -4.60
N LEU A 110 2.96 -12.06 -4.91
CA LEU A 110 2.66 -11.55 -6.25
C LEU A 110 3.69 -10.49 -6.67
N TYR A 111 4.03 -9.54 -5.79
CA TYR A 111 5.02 -8.51 -6.10
C TYR A 111 6.45 -9.04 -6.13
N LEU A 112 6.81 -9.94 -5.21
CA LEU A 112 8.11 -10.63 -5.23
C LEU A 112 8.32 -11.37 -6.56
N ASN A 113 7.29 -12.07 -7.05
CA ASN A 113 7.28 -12.76 -8.33
C ASN A 113 6.95 -11.86 -9.53
N ARG A 114 7.14 -10.54 -9.38
CA ARG A 114 6.98 -9.53 -10.45
C ARG A 114 5.66 -9.66 -11.20
N GLY A 115 4.58 -9.91 -10.46
CA GLY A 115 3.20 -9.94 -10.96
C GLY A 115 2.72 -11.31 -11.47
N ALA A 116 3.50 -12.38 -11.28
CA ALA A 116 3.13 -13.73 -11.69
C ALA A 116 2.79 -14.65 -10.49
N VAL A 117 1.81 -15.53 -10.69
CA VAL A 117 1.45 -16.62 -9.77
C VAL A 117 1.18 -17.87 -10.60
N ASP A 118 1.79 -18.99 -10.26
CA ASP A 118 1.64 -20.28 -10.94
C ASP A 118 1.79 -20.21 -12.48
N GLY A 119 2.78 -19.43 -12.94
CA GLY A 119 3.04 -19.21 -14.37
C GLY A 119 2.08 -18.24 -15.07
N LYS A 120 1.03 -17.74 -14.39
CA LYS A 120 0.10 -16.75 -14.93
C LYS A 120 0.43 -15.36 -14.41
N ARG A 121 0.53 -14.40 -15.34
CA ARG A 121 0.73 -12.99 -15.01
C ARG A 121 -0.60 -12.32 -14.65
N ILE A 122 -0.74 -11.91 -13.39
CA ILE A 122 -1.91 -11.18 -12.87
C ILE A 122 -1.70 -9.67 -12.98
N VAL A 123 -0.46 -9.22 -12.72
CA VAL A 123 -0.05 -7.81 -12.82
C VAL A 123 1.10 -7.70 -13.83
N PRO A 124 1.10 -6.70 -14.74
CA PRO A 124 2.20 -6.48 -15.66
C PRO A 124 3.55 -6.37 -14.93
N ARG A 125 4.60 -6.97 -15.50
CA ARG A 125 5.94 -6.97 -14.90
C ARG A 125 6.42 -5.53 -14.69
N GLU A 126 6.21 -4.73 -15.72
CA GLU A 126 6.61 -3.34 -15.85
C GLU A 126 5.92 -2.47 -14.79
N TRP A 127 4.67 -2.81 -14.42
CA TRP A 127 3.96 -2.13 -13.35
C TRP A 127 4.59 -2.42 -11.99
N VAL A 128 4.91 -3.69 -11.71
CA VAL A 128 5.56 -4.08 -10.45
C VAL A 128 6.92 -3.40 -10.33
N ASP A 129 7.74 -3.47 -11.37
CA ASP A 129 9.06 -2.83 -11.39
C ASP A 129 8.94 -1.32 -11.18
N SER A 130 8.02 -0.67 -11.89
CA SER A 130 7.78 0.77 -11.76
C SER A 130 7.27 1.18 -10.38
N SER A 131 6.62 0.27 -9.67
CA SER A 131 6.08 0.51 -8.34
C SER A 131 7.16 0.57 -7.26
N PHE A 132 8.27 -0.11 -7.49
CA PHE A 132 9.47 -0.11 -6.65
C PHE A 132 10.49 0.96 -7.04
N VAL A 133 10.21 1.79 -8.06
CA VAL A 133 11.03 2.98 -8.34
C VAL A 133 10.66 4.10 -7.36
N PRO A 134 11.61 4.63 -6.56
CA PRO A 134 11.36 5.78 -5.70
C PRO A 134 10.85 6.98 -6.48
N ARG A 135 9.69 7.51 -6.09
CA ARG A 135 9.09 8.73 -6.67
C ARG A 135 9.18 9.91 -5.72
N THR A 136 9.33 9.68 -4.43
CA THR A 136 9.48 10.73 -3.42
C THR A 136 10.12 10.15 -2.17
N VAL A 137 10.45 11.03 -1.23
CA VAL A 137 10.80 10.67 0.14
C VAL A 137 9.68 11.20 1.05
N SER A 138 9.30 10.39 2.04
CA SER A 138 8.30 10.76 3.02
C SER A 138 8.90 11.70 4.06
N PRO A 139 8.27 12.86 4.33
CA PRO A 139 8.71 13.76 5.38
C PRO A 139 8.47 13.19 6.78
N PHE A 140 7.65 12.14 6.93
CA PHE A 140 7.25 11.59 8.23
C PHE A 140 8.28 10.64 8.83
N ASN A 141 9.00 9.89 7.98
CA ASN A 141 9.90 8.83 8.41
C ASN A 141 11.19 8.75 7.58
N GLY A 142 11.39 9.64 6.60
CA GLY A 142 12.58 9.65 5.73
C GLY A 142 12.63 8.50 4.72
N ASN A 143 11.64 7.62 4.69
CA ASN A 143 11.65 6.47 3.78
C ASN A 143 11.27 6.88 2.36
N ARG A 144 11.86 6.19 1.39
CA ARG A 144 11.53 6.33 -0.03
C ARG A 144 10.11 5.81 -0.27
N TYR A 145 9.39 6.36 -1.24
CA TYR A 145 8.03 5.94 -1.58
C TYR A 145 7.83 5.89 -3.10
N GLY A 146 7.20 4.83 -3.58
CA GLY A 146 6.97 4.53 -4.99
C GLY A 146 5.49 4.56 -5.33
N TYR A 147 5.03 3.57 -6.11
CA TYR A 147 3.60 3.44 -6.38
C TYR A 147 2.92 2.54 -5.35
N GLY A 148 2.47 3.13 -4.24
CA GLY A 148 1.81 2.38 -3.16
C GLY A 148 2.76 1.70 -2.17
N TRP A 149 4.07 1.72 -2.42
CA TRP A 149 5.07 1.01 -1.62
C TRP A 149 6.07 1.96 -0.96
N TRP A 150 6.31 1.72 0.32
CA TRP A 150 7.42 2.30 1.06
C TRP A 150 8.69 1.52 0.81
N MET A 151 9.84 2.18 0.96
CA MET A 151 11.14 1.62 0.64
C MET A 151 12.20 2.13 1.60
N ARG A 152 13.04 1.23 2.08
CA ARG A 152 14.26 1.55 2.84
C ARG A 152 15.30 0.45 2.65
N THR A 153 16.50 0.73 3.11
CA THR A 153 17.56 -0.27 3.21
C THR A 153 17.79 -0.59 4.68
N ALA A 154 17.92 -1.85 5.03
CA ALA A 154 18.27 -2.28 6.38
C ALA A 154 19.04 -3.61 6.33
N SER A 155 20.04 -3.76 7.21
CA SER A 155 20.91 -4.94 7.26
C SER A 155 21.55 -5.31 5.91
N GLY A 156 21.79 -4.32 5.04
CA GLY A 156 22.35 -4.53 3.69
C GLY A 156 21.33 -4.92 2.61
N HIS A 157 20.05 -5.05 2.95
CA HIS A 157 18.99 -5.47 2.04
C HIS A 157 18.05 -4.32 1.68
N ASP A 158 17.60 -4.28 0.44
CA ASP A 158 16.52 -3.39 0.00
C ASP A 158 15.16 -3.99 0.38
N ILE A 159 14.39 -3.22 1.15
CA ILE A 159 13.10 -3.64 1.70
C ILE A 159 12.01 -2.76 1.11
N HIS A 160 11.05 -3.39 0.43
CA HIS A 160 9.81 -2.77 -0.02
C HIS A 160 8.69 -3.17 0.92
N TYR A 161 7.85 -2.23 1.34
CA TYR A 161 6.81 -2.57 2.30
C TYR A 161 5.51 -1.78 2.15
N ALA A 162 4.41 -2.44 2.50
CA ALA A 162 3.11 -1.83 2.70
C ALA A 162 2.85 -1.70 4.20
N TRP A 163 2.23 -0.60 4.62
CA TRP A 163 2.03 -0.26 6.03
C TRP A 163 0.59 0.17 6.29
N GLY A 164 -0.12 -0.61 7.09
CA GLY A 164 -1.43 -0.31 7.65
C GLY A 164 -1.31 0.30 9.06
N TYR A 165 -2.28 1.16 9.39
CA TYR A 165 -2.28 1.99 10.60
C TYR A 165 -1.94 1.22 11.90
N GLY A 166 -2.53 0.05 12.11
CA GLY A 166 -2.35 -0.75 13.32
C GLY A 166 -1.10 -1.63 13.34
N GLY A 167 -0.10 -1.34 12.51
CA GLY A 167 1.09 -2.21 12.38
C GLY A 167 0.83 -3.46 11.54
N GLN A 168 -0.02 -3.36 10.53
CA GLN A 168 -0.16 -4.40 9.51
C GLN A 168 0.89 -4.16 8.43
N PHE A 169 1.86 -5.06 8.31
CA PHE A 169 2.96 -4.95 7.37
C PHE A 169 2.99 -6.11 6.38
N ILE A 170 3.34 -5.76 5.15
CA ILE A 170 3.86 -6.70 4.15
C ILE A 170 5.26 -6.19 3.82
N PHE A 171 6.29 -6.94 4.19
CA PHE A 171 7.68 -6.69 3.82
C PHE A 171 8.07 -7.62 2.67
N ILE A 172 8.78 -7.07 1.69
CA ILE A 172 9.31 -7.80 0.54
C ILE A 172 10.81 -7.48 0.46
N VAL A 173 11.62 -8.52 0.47
CA VAL A 173 13.08 -8.45 0.44
C VAL A 173 13.56 -9.26 -0.77
N PRO A 174 13.68 -8.63 -1.96
CA PRO A 174 13.80 -9.36 -3.22
C PRO A 174 15.05 -10.23 -3.34
N ASP A 175 16.20 -9.76 -2.83
CA ASP A 175 17.47 -10.47 -2.90
C ASP A 175 17.51 -11.72 -1.99
N LEU A 176 16.61 -11.79 -1.01
CA LEU A 176 16.42 -12.96 -0.15
C LEU A 176 15.27 -13.88 -0.58
N ASP A 177 14.56 -13.55 -1.67
CA ASP A 177 13.33 -14.25 -2.07
C ASP A 177 12.32 -14.36 -0.92
N LEU A 178 12.17 -13.28 -0.15
CA LEU A 178 11.48 -13.28 1.13
C LEU A 178 10.28 -12.32 1.15
N VAL A 179 9.16 -12.82 1.68
CA VAL A 179 8.02 -12.00 2.11
C VAL A 179 7.74 -12.27 3.58
N VAL A 180 7.64 -11.21 4.36
CA VAL A 180 7.26 -11.30 5.78
C VAL A 180 5.97 -10.50 5.98
N VAL A 181 4.98 -11.15 6.60
CA VAL A 181 3.75 -10.49 7.02
C VAL A 181 3.74 -10.41 8.53
N MET A 182 3.50 -9.22 9.05
CA MET A 182 3.26 -9.00 10.47
C MET A 182 1.92 -8.29 10.63
N THR A 183 1.12 -8.74 11.59
CA THR A 183 -0.12 -8.07 11.96
C THR A 183 -0.12 -7.83 13.46
N SER A 184 -0.45 -6.61 13.84
CA SER A 184 -0.61 -6.23 15.24
C SER A 184 -1.97 -5.62 15.49
N ASP A 185 -2.09 -4.92 16.61
CA ASP A 185 -3.30 -4.33 17.13
C ASP A 185 -3.69 -3.05 16.37
N ALA A 186 -4.90 -3.08 15.81
CA ALA A 186 -5.53 -1.94 15.15
C ALA A 186 -5.75 -0.76 16.10
N GLU A 187 -5.81 -1.01 17.42
CA GLU A 187 -6.08 -0.05 18.47
C GLU A 187 -4.81 0.39 19.23
N ALA A 188 -3.62 -0.07 18.80
CA ALA A 188 -2.36 0.27 19.44
C ALA A 188 -2.11 1.79 19.52
N SER A 189 -1.33 2.21 20.51
CA SER A 189 -0.98 3.62 20.72
C SER A 189 -0.30 4.24 19.50
N ARG A 190 -0.63 5.51 19.22
CA ARG A 190 -0.09 6.28 18.10
C ARG A 190 1.38 6.70 18.26
N ASP A 191 2.04 6.33 19.36
CA ASP A 191 3.44 6.72 19.64
C ASP A 191 4.47 5.98 18.75
N GLY A 192 3.99 5.01 17.96
CA GLY A 192 4.78 4.27 16.99
C GLY A 192 5.78 3.29 17.60
N SER A 193 5.79 3.10 18.92
CA SER A 193 6.67 2.15 19.61
C SER A 193 6.51 0.74 19.06
N HIS A 194 5.28 0.30 18.89
CA HIS A 194 4.99 -1.01 18.34
C HIS A 194 5.47 -1.15 16.88
N THR A 195 5.28 -0.12 16.05
CA THR A 195 5.78 -0.15 14.66
C THR A 195 7.31 -0.24 14.61
N ARG A 196 8.01 0.49 15.49
CA ARG A 196 9.48 0.37 15.62
C ARG A 196 9.89 -1.03 16.02
N GLU A 197 9.18 -1.65 16.95
CA GLU A 197 9.46 -3.03 17.36
C GLU A 197 9.26 -4.05 16.23
N LEU A 198 8.22 -3.91 15.40
CA LEU A 198 8.05 -4.78 14.23
C LEU A 198 9.19 -4.65 13.22
N HIS A 199 9.68 -3.42 12.99
CA HIS A 199 10.87 -3.19 12.19
C HIS A 199 12.12 -3.81 12.82
N ARG A 200 12.29 -3.68 14.15
CA ARG A 200 13.39 -4.30 14.89
C ARG A 200 13.38 -5.82 14.74
N ILE A 201 12.24 -6.47 14.94
CA ILE A 201 12.07 -7.93 14.77
C ILE A 201 12.45 -8.35 13.35
N LEU A 202 12.02 -7.60 12.33
CA LEU A 202 12.42 -7.89 10.95
C LEU A 202 13.96 -7.80 10.82
N GLU A 203 14.55 -6.68 11.22
CA GLU A 203 15.92 -6.30 10.92
C GLU A 203 16.97 -7.06 11.74
N GLU A 204 16.67 -7.35 13.00
CA GLU A 204 17.59 -7.96 13.97
C GLU A 204 17.35 -9.46 14.15
N ASP A 205 16.09 -9.94 14.02
CA ASP A 205 15.75 -11.33 14.33
C ASP A 205 15.52 -12.16 13.05
N ILE A 206 14.81 -11.62 12.05
CA ILE A 206 14.45 -12.37 10.84
C ILE A 206 15.54 -12.31 9.77
N LEU A 207 15.95 -11.11 9.32
CA LEU A 207 16.90 -10.97 8.20
C LEU A 207 18.21 -11.71 8.45
N PRO A 208 18.85 -11.63 9.64
CA PRO A 208 20.09 -12.35 9.89
C PRO A 208 19.95 -13.88 9.89
N ALA A 209 18.74 -14.40 10.10
CA ALA A 209 18.46 -15.83 10.10
C ALA A 209 18.22 -16.42 8.70
N ILE A 210 18.01 -15.58 7.67
CA ILE A 210 17.75 -16.03 6.30
C ILE A 210 19.07 -16.09 5.53
N PRO A 211 19.48 -17.27 5.02
CA PRO A 211 20.68 -17.38 4.21
C PRO A 211 20.49 -16.68 2.86
N VAL A 212 21.48 -15.89 2.44
CA VAL A 212 21.48 -15.24 1.13
C VAL A 212 21.47 -16.31 0.03
N ARG A 213 20.35 -16.44 -0.69
CA ARG A 213 20.27 -17.27 -1.89
C ARG A 213 20.74 -16.45 -3.08
N ARG A 214 21.94 -16.72 -3.60
CA ARG A 214 22.37 -16.14 -4.88
C ARG A 214 21.49 -16.68 -6.01
N HIS A 215 20.49 -15.93 -6.45
CA HIS A 215 19.76 -16.21 -7.69
C HIS A 215 20.35 -15.41 -8.87
N PRO A 216 20.57 -16.01 -10.05
CA PRO A 216 21.29 -15.39 -11.17
C PRO A 216 20.48 -14.36 -11.99
N HIS A 217 19.43 -13.74 -11.45
CA HIS A 217 18.46 -12.97 -12.26
C HIS A 217 18.12 -11.54 -11.81
N PHE A 218 18.92 -10.94 -10.93
CA PHE A 218 18.93 -9.48 -10.79
C PHE A 218 20.26 -8.93 -11.34
N PRO A 219 20.24 -8.15 -12.44
CA PRO A 219 21.41 -7.36 -12.84
C PRO A 219 21.69 -6.24 -11.86
#